data_AF-A0A835CS10-F1
#
_entry.id   AF-A0A835CS10-F1
#
_cell.length_a   1.000
_cell.length_b   1.000
_cell.length_c   1.000
_cell.angle_alpha   90.00
_cell.angle_beta   90.00
_cell.angle_gamma   90.00
#
_symmetry.space_group_name_H-M   'P 1'
#
loop_
_entity.id
_entity.type
_entity.pdbx_description
1 polymer ?
#
loop_
_entity_poly.entity_id
_entity_poly.type
_entity_poly.pdbx_seq_one_letter_code
_entity_poly.pdbx_strand_id
1 'polypeptide(L)'
;MPDQLNRSNNRKIDCQNDESSKGLIDKAAPEIKPKDRYNLAYISFFVLGMTSGLPWLFFLNSQIYWKYKFRNTTLDKFESTNNQSSSKLQNYFTAYMDTAGAVAYSVSVIINIFMQKWISSRIRVIITQLGTIILFLISTLFVKINTDERQYFFLEITLITAAGLNAVGSILAGTMFAIGGYFPPKYISSCSQGISSSGIFSAILQILSLWLSTGPIATGLMYFLIGDFIIIFAFISYIFLEKQEFFKYHMKEEVTIKNSDKSIDDTPGSGDNNSVSYMKILFKIWPYGLSMFITISSTYGVFPAINTLVKSEAPSNTEWNKKYFGSVATFLMFSIGDSSGCILSQYCTWVT
;
A
#
# COMPACT_ATOMS: atom_id res chain seq x y z
N MET A 1 -37.33 47.32 68.89
CA MET A 1 -36.05 47.60 68.18
C MET A 1 -35.22 46.32 68.22
N PRO A 2 -34.84 45.75 67.06
CA PRO A 2 -34.42 44.36 66.94
C PRO A 2 -32.89 44.13 67.05
N ASP A 3 -32.55 42.97 67.60
CA ASP A 3 -31.53 41.99 67.19
C ASP A 3 -30.14 42.45 66.71
N GLN A 4 -29.15 42.31 67.60
CA GLN A 4 -27.74 42.12 67.26
C GLN A 4 -27.07 41.18 68.28
N LEU A 5 -27.34 39.88 68.18
CA LEU A 5 -26.61 38.87 68.95
C LEU A 5 -26.39 37.60 68.11
N ASN A 6 -25.68 37.74 66.98
CA ASN A 6 -25.27 36.57 66.19
C ASN A 6 -24.05 36.81 65.28
N ARG A 7 -22.92 37.29 65.85
CA ARG A 7 -21.69 37.57 65.08
C ARG A 7 -20.46 36.75 65.48
N SER A 8 -20.59 35.73 66.32
CA SER A 8 -19.44 34.94 66.79
C SER A 8 -19.33 33.52 66.21
N ASN A 9 -20.33 33.00 65.48
CA ASN A 9 -20.29 31.61 64.98
C ASN A 9 -19.83 31.44 63.51
N ASN A 10 -19.68 32.51 62.73
CA ASN A 10 -19.30 32.40 61.31
C ASN A 10 -17.80 32.36 61.04
N ARG A 11 -16.93 32.42 62.07
CA ARG A 11 -15.46 32.46 61.86
C ARG A 11 -14.73 31.12 62.02
N LYS A 12 -15.45 30.03 62.28
CA LYS A 12 -14.87 28.68 62.40
C LYS A 12 -15.22 27.72 61.25
N ILE A 13 -16.10 28.12 60.33
CA ILE A 13 -16.51 27.27 59.20
C ILE A 13 -15.61 27.46 57.98
N ASP A 14 -14.89 28.59 57.88
CA ASP A 14 -14.04 28.90 56.72
C ASP A 14 -12.63 28.30 56.76
N CYS A 15 -12.24 27.55 57.81
CA CYS A 15 -10.92 26.91 57.87
C CYS A 15 -10.94 25.39 57.77
N GLN A 16 -12.10 24.76 57.54
CA GLN A 16 -12.21 23.31 57.36
C GLN A 16 -12.61 22.87 55.95
N ASN A 17 -12.94 23.80 55.06
CA ASN A 17 -13.28 23.48 53.66
C ASN A 17 -12.09 23.58 52.69
N ASP A 18 -10.93 24.09 53.12
CA ASP A 18 -9.74 24.25 52.27
C ASP A 18 -8.79 23.03 52.28
N GLU A 19 -8.98 22.06 53.16
CA GLU A 19 -8.19 20.81 53.16
C GLU A 19 -8.89 19.63 52.46
N SER A 20 -10.21 19.70 52.22
CA SER A 20 -10.97 18.65 51.53
C SER A 20 -10.96 18.79 49.99
N SER A 21 -10.62 19.97 49.46
CA SER A 21 -10.51 20.20 48.01
C SER A 21 -9.10 19.98 47.43
N LYS A 22 -8.16 19.41 48.20
CA LYS A 22 -6.83 19.01 47.70
C LYS A 22 -6.78 17.59 47.13
N GLY A 23 -7.91 16.87 47.11
CA GLY A 23 -7.97 15.45 46.73
C GLY A 23 -8.56 15.14 45.35
N LEU A 24 -9.01 16.13 44.57
CA LEU A 24 -9.64 15.89 43.28
C LEU A 24 -9.12 16.92 42.28
N ILE A 25 -8.69 16.43 41.12
CA ILE A 25 -8.04 17.16 40.03
C ILE A 25 -6.51 17.26 40.19
N ASP A 26 -5.86 16.10 40.30
CA ASP A 26 -4.66 15.89 39.48
C ASP A 26 -5.12 15.97 38.01
N LYS A 27 -5.20 17.20 37.49
CA LYS A 27 -5.21 17.42 36.04
C LYS A 27 -3.86 16.89 35.57
N ALA A 28 -3.84 15.63 35.16
CA ALA A 28 -2.73 15.08 34.39
C ALA A 28 -2.35 16.15 33.37
N ALA A 29 -1.13 16.67 33.47
CA ALA A 29 -0.64 17.68 32.55
C ALA A 29 -0.96 17.20 31.12
N PRO A 30 -1.46 18.08 30.22
CA PRO A 30 -1.83 17.66 28.88
C PRO A 30 -0.65 16.91 28.26
N GLU A 31 -0.85 15.63 27.94
CA GLU A 31 0.20 14.75 27.42
C GLU A 31 0.75 15.44 26.16
N ILE A 32 2.00 15.90 26.21
CA ILE A 32 2.58 16.69 25.13
C ILE A 32 2.69 15.77 23.92
N LYS A 33 1.89 16.05 22.88
CA LYS A 33 1.92 15.28 21.64
C LYS A 33 3.35 15.29 21.07
N PRO A 34 4.00 14.13 20.93
CA PRO A 34 5.33 14.04 20.35
C PRO A 34 5.31 14.55 18.91
N LYS A 35 6.41 15.17 18.46
CA LYS A 35 6.61 15.58 17.07
C LYS A 35 7.34 14.48 16.31
N ASP A 36 7.00 14.30 15.04
CA ASP A 36 7.77 13.45 14.12
C ASP A 36 9.12 14.10 13.80
N ARG A 37 10.16 13.67 14.51
CA ARG A 37 11.52 14.22 14.34
C ARG A 37 12.08 13.75 13.00
N TYR A 38 12.57 14.69 12.20
CA TYR A 38 13.14 14.43 10.87
C TYR A 38 12.17 13.83 9.84
N ASN A 39 10.85 13.89 10.07
CA ASN A 39 9.83 13.30 9.20
C ASN A 39 10.02 11.78 8.96
N LEU A 40 10.60 11.06 9.93
CA LEU A 40 10.89 9.64 9.79
C LEU A 40 9.60 8.83 9.65
N ALA A 41 8.56 9.15 10.41
CA ALA A 41 7.29 8.46 10.26
C ALA A 41 6.67 8.73 8.88
N TYR A 42 6.76 9.97 8.39
CA TYR A 42 6.28 10.29 7.05
C TYR A 42 6.98 9.46 5.96
N ILE A 43 8.32 9.33 6.04
CA ILE A 43 9.13 8.51 5.12
C ILE A 43 8.76 7.03 5.25
N SER A 44 8.58 6.51 6.46
CA SER A 44 8.19 5.11 6.66
C SER A 44 6.82 4.80 6.05
N PHE A 45 5.81 5.67 6.24
CA PHE A 45 4.51 5.52 5.59
C PHE A 45 4.62 5.53 4.06
N PHE A 46 5.45 6.42 3.50
CA PHE A 46 5.70 6.50 2.07
C PHE A 46 6.30 5.19 1.52
N VAL A 47 7.39 4.71 2.13
CA VAL A 47 8.09 3.51 1.65
C VAL A 47 7.23 2.25 1.85
N LEU A 48 6.45 2.17 2.93
CA LEU A 48 5.51 1.07 3.15
C LEU A 48 4.39 1.06 2.11
N GLY A 49 3.82 2.23 1.80
CA GLY A 49 2.87 2.38 0.70
C GLY A 49 3.46 1.90 -0.62
N MET A 50 4.68 2.31 -0.94
CA MET A 50 5.39 1.87 -2.15
C MET A 50 5.47 0.35 -2.27
N THR A 51 5.82 -0.36 -1.19
CA THR A 51 5.91 -1.83 -1.22
C THR A 51 4.59 -2.57 -1.44
N SER A 52 3.44 -1.91 -1.25
CA SER A 52 2.16 -2.55 -1.54
C SER A 52 1.82 -2.60 -3.04
N GLY A 53 2.38 -1.69 -3.85
CA GLY A 53 2.17 -1.65 -5.32
C GLY A 53 3.37 -2.07 -6.15
N LEU A 54 4.59 -1.87 -5.63
CA LEU A 54 5.83 -2.07 -6.39
C LEU A 54 6.04 -3.52 -6.91
N PRO A 55 5.84 -4.58 -6.10
CA PRO A 55 6.03 -5.95 -6.58
C PRO A 55 5.19 -6.25 -7.82
N TRP A 56 3.93 -5.82 -7.80
CA TRP A 56 3.01 -5.96 -8.93
C TRP A 56 3.54 -5.24 -10.18
N LEU A 57 3.91 -3.97 -10.05
CA LEU A 57 4.36 -3.17 -11.19
C LEU A 57 5.68 -3.65 -11.78
N PHE A 58 6.56 -4.24 -10.98
CA PHE A 58 7.82 -4.81 -11.46
C PHE A 58 7.58 -6.13 -12.23
N PHE A 59 6.65 -6.95 -11.75
CA PHE A 59 6.16 -8.10 -12.51
C PHE A 59 5.56 -7.66 -13.85
N LEU A 60 4.64 -6.69 -13.83
CA LEU A 60 3.97 -6.22 -15.02
C LEU A 60 4.95 -5.63 -16.05
N ASN A 61 5.94 -4.85 -15.62
CA ASN A 61 6.81 -4.12 -16.53
C ASN A 61 8.06 -4.88 -17.01
N SER A 62 8.40 -6.02 -16.40
CA SER A 62 9.51 -6.89 -16.82
C SER A 62 9.19 -7.77 -18.04
N GLN A 63 8.45 -7.22 -19.03
CA GLN A 63 7.93 -7.94 -20.20
C GLN A 63 9.02 -8.61 -21.06
N ILE A 64 10.22 -8.02 -21.17
CA ILE A 64 11.34 -8.62 -21.91
C ILE A 64 11.74 -9.96 -21.28
N TYR A 65 11.76 -10.02 -19.95
CA TYR A 65 12.08 -11.23 -19.19
C TYR A 65 10.99 -12.30 -19.35
N TRP A 66 9.72 -11.94 -19.21
CA TRP A 66 8.62 -12.91 -19.36
C TRP A 66 8.51 -13.47 -20.77
N LYS A 67 8.63 -12.62 -21.79
CA LYS A 67 8.66 -13.07 -23.18
C LYS A 67 9.81 -14.04 -23.43
N TYR A 68 10.97 -13.84 -22.81
CA TYR A 68 12.09 -14.79 -22.90
C TYR A 68 11.81 -16.12 -22.20
N LYS A 69 11.27 -16.08 -20.97
CA LYS A 69 10.99 -17.30 -20.20
C LYS A 69 9.92 -18.20 -20.83
N PHE A 70 8.92 -17.60 -21.46
CA PHE A 70 7.83 -18.30 -22.13
C PHE A 70 7.99 -18.39 -23.66
N ARG A 71 9.21 -18.13 -24.17
CA ARG A 71 9.52 -18.25 -25.60
C ARG A 71 9.28 -19.66 -26.10
N ASN A 72 9.01 -19.79 -27.39
CA ASN A 72 8.96 -21.09 -28.01
C ASN A 72 10.37 -21.71 -28.04
N THR A 73 10.54 -22.86 -27.37
CA THR A 73 11.82 -23.56 -27.25
C THR A 73 12.04 -24.59 -28.36
N THR A 74 11.00 -24.90 -29.16
CA THR A 74 11.07 -25.88 -30.26
C THR A 74 11.38 -25.28 -31.62
N LEU A 75 11.33 -23.95 -31.76
CA LEU A 75 11.81 -23.26 -32.96
C LEU A 75 13.34 -23.19 -32.91
N ASP A 76 13.99 -23.84 -33.86
CA ASP A 76 15.45 -23.80 -33.99
C ASP A 76 15.95 -22.36 -34.10
N LYS A 77 17.13 -22.09 -33.53
CA LYS A 77 17.80 -20.77 -33.53
C LYS A 77 17.99 -20.15 -34.93
N PHE A 78 17.80 -20.92 -36.00
CA PHE A 78 18.06 -20.56 -37.40
C PHE A 78 16.90 -19.89 -38.15
N GLU A 79 15.65 -19.98 -37.70
CA GLU A 79 14.50 -19.34 -38.38
C GLU A 79 14.14 -17.95 -37.83
N SER A 80 15.14 -17.26 -37.28
CA SER A 80 14.99 -15.96 -36.63
C SER A 80 14.91 -14.78 -37.61
N THR A 81 14.15 -14.88 -38.72
CA THR A 81 14.09 -13.74 -39.65
C THR A 81 12.73 -13.29 -40.13
N ASN A 82 11.67 -14.08 -40.25
CA ASN A 82 10.39 -13.52 -40.72
C ASN A 82 9.18 -14.27 -40.15
N ASN A 83 8.34 -13.56 -39.39
CA ASN A 83 7.08 -14.01 -38.76
C ASN A 83 7.21 -14.94 -37.55
N GLN A 84 7.81 -14.41 -36.48
CA GLN A 84 7.87 -15.04 -35.16
C GLN A 84 6.43 -15.24 -34.62
N SER A 85 5.89 -16.45 -34.77
CA SER A 85 4.63 -16.85 -34.12
C SER A 85 4.87 -16.89 -32.61
N SER A 86 4.42 -15.85 -31.92
CA SER A 86 4.52 -15.77 -30.47
C SER A 86 3.86 -16.99 -29.84
N SER A 87 4.54 -17.60 -28.85
CA SER A 87 3.99 -18.74 -28.12
C SER A 87 2.68 -18.32 -27.45
N LYS A 88 1.73 -19.27 -27.32
CA LYS A 88 0.47 -19.03 -26.60
C LYS A 88 0.74 -18.48 -25.20
N LEU A 89 1.77 -18.97 -24.51
CA LEU A 89 2.13 -18.46 -23.18
C LEU A 89 2.58 -16.99 -23.25
N GLN A 90 3.35 -16.56 -24.25
CA GLN A 90 3.76 -15.16 -24.39
C GLN A 90 2.57 -14.22 -24.60
N ASN A 91 1.54 -14.67 -25.33
CA ASN A 91 0.37 -13.84 -25.65
C ASN A 91 -0.60 -13.72 -24.47
N TYR A 92 -0.80 -14.80 -23.70
CA TYR A 92 -1.78 -14.83 -22.63
C TYR A 92 -1.20 -14.63 -21.22
N PHE A 93 0.13 -14.63 -21.05
CA PHE A 93 0.77 -14.53 -19.73
C PHE A 93 0.29 -13.31 -18.94
N THR A 94 0.31 -12.12 -19.54
CA THR A 94 -0.14 -10.89 -18.87
C THR A 94 -1.60 -11.02 -18.42
N ALA A 95 -2.48 -11.56 -19.26
CA ALA A 95 -3.88 -11.76 -18.90
C ALA A 95 -4.06 -12.77 -17.74
N TYR A 96 -3.31 -13.88 -17.74
CA TYR A 96 -3.33 -14.85 -16.64
C TYR A 96 -2.83 -14.24 -15.33
N MET A 97 -1.75 -13.48 -15.39
CA MET A 97 -1.15 -12.81 -14.25
C MET A 97 -2.08 -11.72 -13.68
N ASP A 98 -2.65 -10.86 -14.52
CA ASP A 98 -3.61 -9.83 -14.14
C ASP A 98 -4.86 -10.44 -13.49
N THR A 99 -5.40 -11.51 -14.09
CA THR A 99 -6.59 -12.19 -13.56
C THR A 99 -6.31 -12.83 -12.21
N ALA A 100 -5.21 -13.59 -12.08
CA ALA A 100 -4.82 -14.22 -10.83
C ALA A 100 -4.56 -13.18 -9.73
N GLY A 101 -3.86 -12.10 -10.06
CA GLY A 101 -3.59 -10.99 -9.16
C GLY A 101 -4.86 -10.28 -8.69
N ALA A 102 -5.76 -9.93 -9.60
CA ALA A 102 -7.00 -9.23 -9.29
C ALA A 102 -7.95 -10.04 -8.40
N VAL A 103 -8.09 -11.35 -8.68
CA VAL A 103 -8.88 -12.27 -7.85
C VAL A 103 -8.29 -12.35 -6.44
N ALA A 104 -6.98 -12.58 -6.34
CA ALA A 104 -6.30 -12.67 -5.05
C ALA A 104 -6.38 -11.36 -4.24
N TYR A 105 -6.19 -10.22 -4.90
CA TYR A 105 -6.31 -8.89 -4.28
C TYR A 105 -7.72 -8.70 -3.69
N SER A 106 -8.76 -8.98 -4.48
CA SER A 106 -10.17 -8.78 -4.11
C SER A 106 -10.58 -9.64 -2.92
N VAL A 107 -10.25 -10.94 -2.96
CA VAL A 107 -10.50 -11.87 -1.85
C VAL A 107 -9.77 -11.42 -0.59
N SER A 108 -8.53 -10.95 -0.73
CA SER A 108 -7.70 -10.55 0.41
C SER A 108 -8.16 -9.25 1.06
N VAL A 109 -8.75 -8.32 0.32
CA VAL A 109 -9.39 -7.12 0.89
C VAL A 109 -10.57 -7.52 1.81
N ILE A 110 -11.39 -8.49 1.38
CA ILE A 110 -12.50 -9.02 2.20
C ILE A 110 -11.95 -9.70 3.45
N ILE A 111 -10.96 -10.58 3.30
CA ILE A 111 -10.30 -11.25 4.42
C ILE A 111 -9.71 -10.23 5.40
N ASN A 112 -9.10 -9.14 4.91
CA ASN A 112 -8.52 -8.10 5.75
C ASN A 112 -9.56 -7.45 6.69
N ILE A 113 -10.81 -7.27 6.25
CA ILE A 113 -11.90 -6.73 7.10
C ILE A 113 -12.12 -7.62 8.32
N PHE A 114 -12.09 -8.94 8.15
CA PHE A 114 -12.21 -9.88 9.26
C PHE A 114 -10.94 -9.91 10.11
N MET A 115 -9.75 -9.93 9.49
CA MET A 115 -8.47 -9.94 10.20
C MET A 115 -8.27 -8.73 11.13
N GLN A 116 -8.83 -7.57 10.77
CA GLN A 116 -8.76 -6.34 11.59
C GLN A 116 -9.30 -6.53 13.01
N LYS A 117 -10.31 -7.40 13.19
CA LYS A 117 -10.92 -7.69 14.50
C LYS A 117 -10.00 -8.50 15.41
N TRP A 118 -9.35 -9.51 14.84
CA TRP A 118 -8.63 -10.54 15.61
C TRP A 118 -7.14 -10.25 15.76
N ILE A 119 -6.54 -9.59 14.76
CA ILE A 119 -5.10 -9.42 14.66
C ILE A 119 -4.75 -7.93 14.79
N SER A 120 -3.77 -7.60 15.64
CA SER A 120 -3.28 -6.24 15.77
C SER A 120 -2.69 -5.71 14.46
N SER A 121 -2.81 -4.42 14.20
CA SER A 121 -2.24 -3.81 12.97
C SER A 121 -0.73 -4.06 12.87
N ARG A 122 -0.06 -4.05 14.02
CA ARG A 122 1.37 -4.37 14.14
C ARG A 122 1.75 -5.72 13.54
N ILE A 123 1.10 -6.78 13.99
CA ILE A 123 1.39 -8.15 13.54
C ILE A 123 1.08 -8.29 12.04
N ARG A 124 0.00 -7.68 11.57
CA ARG A 124 -0.38 -7.73 10.15
C ARG A 124 0.66 -7.09 9.24
N VAL A 125 1.22 -5.94 9.60
CA VAL A 125 2.29 -5.31 8.80
C VAL A 125 3.54 -6.20 8.76
N ILE A 126 3.97 -6.76 9.90
CA ILE A 126 5.15 -7.64 9.94
C ILE A 126 4.94 -8.89 9.07
N ILE A 127 3.82 -9.59 9.22
CA ILE A 127 3.54 -10.83 8.48
C ILE A 127 3.43 -10.55 6.98
N THR A 128 2.74 -9.48 6.58
CA THR A 128 2.60 -9.14 5.17
C THR A 128 3.93 -8.73 4.55
N GLN A 129 4.76 -7.94 5.23
CA GLN A 129 6.09 -7.58 4.76
C GLN A 129 7.01 -8.80 4.62
N LEU A 130 7.04 -9.68 5.62
CA LEU A 130 7.82 -10.94 5.53
C LEU A 130 7.33 -11.82 4.38
N GLY A 131 6.00 -11.92 4.20
CA GLY A 131 5.40 -12.61 3.07
C GLY A 131 5.83 -12.03 1.73
N THR A 132 5.81 -10.69 1.59
CA THR A 132 6.29 -9.99 0.39
C THR A 132 7.76 -10.30 0.12
N ILE A 133 8.63 -10.21 1.13
CA ILE A 133 10.06 -10.52 1.00
C ILE A 133 10.27 -11.95 0.49
N ILE A 134 9.61 -12.94 1.11
CA ILE A 134 9.77 -14.35 0.74
C ILE A 134 9.32 -14.59 -0.70
N LEU A 135 8.12 -14.11 -1.06
CA LEU A 135 7.56 -14.31 -2.40
C LEU A 135 8.38 -13.59 -3.48
N PHE A 136 8.88 -12.39 -3.19
CA PHE A 136 9.69 -11.64 -4.15
C PHE A 136 11.08 -12.27 -4.33
N LEU A 137 11.71 -12.74 -3.26
CA LEU A 137 12.98 -13.49 -3.32
C LEU A 137 12.84 -14.79 -4.11
N ILE A 138 11.73 -15.53 -3.95
CA ILE A 138 11.44 -16.71 -4.78
C ILE A 138 11.47 -16.32 -6.26
N SER A 139 10.82 -15.20 -6.61
CA SER A 139 10.78 -14.67 -7.98
C SER A 139 12.20 -14.35 -8.50
N THR A 140 13.03 -13.70 -7.69
CA THR A 140 14.44 -13.40 -7.99
C THR A 140 15.25 -14.66 -8.25
N LEU A 141 15.09 -15.71 -7.43
CA LEU A 141 15.80 -16.98 -7.59
C LEU A 141 15.48 -17.64 -8.93
N PHE A 142 14.21 -17.62 -9.34
CA PHE A 142 13.76 -18.22 -10.60
C PHE A 142 14.28 -17.51 -11.85
N VAL A 143 14.82 -16.29 -11.75
CA VAL A 143 15.37 -15.56 -12.90
C VAL A 143 16.50 -16.34 -13.57
N LYS A 144 17.42 -16.89 -12.79
CA LYS A 144 18.60 -17.61 -13.30
C LYS A 144 18.35 -19.10 -13.55
N ILE A 145 17.30 -19.68 -12.96
CA ILE A 145 16.98 -21.10 -13.14
C ILE A 145 16.50 -21.35 -14.56
N ASN A 146 17.04 -22.36 -15.25
CA ASN A 146 16.51 -22.75 -16.55
C ASN A 146 15.19 -23.51 -16.38
N THR A 147 14.12 -23.01 -16.99
CA THR A 147 12.76 -23.56 -16.90
C THR A 147 12.21 -23.99 -18.27
N ASP A 148 13.08 -24.08 -19.28
CA ASP A 148 12.69 -24.33 -20.67
C ASP A 148 11.98 -25.68 -20.88
N GLU A 149 12.34 -26.71 -20.12
CA GLU A 149 11.71 -28.04 -20.21
C GLU A 149 10.32 -28.10 -19.53
N ARG A 150 10.06 -27.22 -18.56
CA ARG A 150 8.84 -27.26 -17.72
C ARG A 150 8.17 -25.88 -17.60
N GLN A 151 7.94 -25.24 -18.75
CA GLN A 151 7.37 -23.90 -18.80
C GLN A 151 5.98 -23.77 -18.14
N TYR A 152 5.12 -24.78 -18.24
CA TYR A 152 3.80 -24.78 -17.59
C TYR A 152 3.89 -24.86 -16.05
N PHE A 153 4.79 -25.69 -15.52
CA PHE A 153 5.04 -25.74 -14.07
C PHE A 153 5.62 -24.42 -13.55
N PHE A 154 6.53 -23.81 -14.33
CA PHE A 154 7.05 -22.48 -14.01
C PHE A 154 5.95 -21.41 -14.06
N LEU A 155 5.02 -21.49 -15.02
CA LEU A 155 3.85 -20.62 -15.09
C LEU A 155 2.99 -20.73 -13.83
N GLU A 156 2.68 -21.95 -13.38
CA GLU A 156 1.88 -22.17 -12.16
C GLU A 156 2.54 -21.54 -10.92
N ILE A 157 3.84 -21.78 -10.70
CA ILE A 157 4.59 -21.16 -9.60
C ILE A 157 4.56 -19.63 -9.71
N THR A 158 4.75 -19.09 -10.92
CA THR A 158 4.76 -17.65 -11.16
C THR A 158 3.39 -17.04 -10.84
N LEU A 159 2.29 -17.67 -11.25
CA LEU A 159 0.94 -17.20 -10.98
C LEU A 159 0.58 -17.29 -9.50
N ILE A 160 0.96 -18.37 -8.81
CA ILE A 160 0.78 -18.51 -7.36
C ILE A 160 1.55 -17.40 -6.63
N THR A 161 2.79 -17.13 -7.04
CA THR A 161 3.62 -16.09 -6.43
C THR A 161 3.04 -14.70 -6.69
N ALA A 162 2.60 -14.41 -7.91
CA ALA A 162 1.96 -13.14 -8.26
C ALA A 162 0.63 -12.94 -7.50
N ALA A 163 -0.19 -13.98 -7.37
CA ALA A 163 -1.42 -13.97 -6.58
C ALA A 163 -1.10 -13.73 -5.09
N GLY A 164 -0.10 -14.42 -4.55
CA GLY A 164 0.37 -14.22 -3.18
C GLY A 164 0.85 -12.79 -2.91
N LEU A 165 1.64 -12.21 -3.83
CA LEU A 165 2.11 -10.82 -3.74
C LEU A 165 0.97 -9.82 -3.74
N ASN A 166 -0.05 -10.02 -4.58
CA ASN A 166 -1.25 -9.18 -4.61
C ASN A 166 -2.08 -9.33 -3.32
N ALA A 167 -2.17 -10.54 -2.77
CA ALA A 167 -2.87 -10.80 -1.52
C ALA A 167 -2.21 -10.09 -0.33
N VAL A 168 -0.90 -10.30 -0.13
CA VAL A 168 -0.17 -9.63 0.96
C VAL A 168 -0.10 -8.12 0.76
N GLY A 169 0.01 -7.66 -0.48
CA GLY A 169 0.00 -6.24 -0.84
C GLY A 169 -1.32 -5.55 -0.48
N SER A 170 -2.47 -6.20 -0.71
CA SER A 170 -3.78 -5.63 -0.38
C SER A 170 -4.02 -5.57 1.13
N ILE A 171 -3.60 -6.60 1.87
CA ILE A 171 -3.66 -6.61 3.34
C ILE A 171 -2.73 -5.54 3.92
N LEU A 172 -1.52 -5.37 3.39
CA LEU A 172 -0.58 -4.34 3.80
C LEU A 172 -1.14 -2.94 3.55
N ALA A 173 -1.60 -2.66 2.32
CA ALA A 173 -2.19 -1.36 1.97
C ALA A 173 -3.38 -1.03 2.87
N GLY A 174 -4.32 -1.98 3.01
CA GLY A 174 -5.48 -1.80 3.89
C GLY A 174 -5.11 -1.61 5.36
N THR A 175 -4.07 -2.29 5.85
CA THR A 175 -3.58 -2.10 7.23
C THR A 175 -2.91 -0.74 7.40
N MET A 176 -2.14 -0.26 6.42
CA MET A 176 -1.52 1.07 6.48
C MET A 176 -2.54 2.19 6.43
N PHE A 177 -3.60 2.07 5.61
CA PHE A 177 -4.72 3.01 5.62
C PHE A 177 -5.49 2.98 6.96
N ALA A 178 -5.70 1.80 7.54
CA ALA A 178 -6.32 1.66 8.85
C ALA A 178 -5.47 2.31 9.96
N ILE A 179 -4.16 2.05 9.99
CA ILE A 179 -3.22 2.71 10.91
C ILE A 179 -3.26 4.22 10.69
N GLY A 180 -3.23 4.67 9.43
CA GLY A 180 -3.25 6.09 9.08
C GLY A 180 -4.48 6.83 9.61
N GLY A 181 -5.61 6.14 9.85
CA GLY A 181 -6.80 6.73 10.47
C GLY A 181 -6.58 7.28 11.88
N TYR A 182 -5.56 6.80 12.60
CA TYR A 182 -5.17 7.31 13.92
C TYR A 182 -4.15 8.47 13.84
N PHE A 183 -3.62 8.75 12.65
CA PHE A 183 -2.62 9.78 12.41
C PHE A 183 -3.23 10.99 11.71
N PRO A 184 -2.54 12.15 11.74
CA PRO A 184 -2.95 13.29 10.91
C PRO A 184 -3.07 12.91 9.42
N PRO A 185 -4.00 13.51 8.65
CA PRO A 185 -4.27 13.12 7.25
C PRO A 185 -3.04 13.06 6.34
N LYS A 186 -2.02 13.90 6.61
CA LYS A 186 -0.74 13.91 5.90
C LYS A 186 -0.07 12.52 5.80
N TYR A 187 -0.22 11.64 6.80
CA TYR A 187 0.43 10.31 6.79
C TYR A 187 -0.31 9.30 5.91
N ILE A 188 -1.66 9.38 5.86
CA ILE A 188 -2.46 8.62 4.88
C ILE A 188 -2.06 9.02 3.47
N SER A 189 -1.96 10.32 3.20
CA SER A 189 -1.55 10.82 1.89
C SER A 189 -0.11 10.43 1.53
N SER A 190 0.81 10.39 2.51
CA SER A 190 2.17 9.87 2.32
C SER A 190 2.17 8.41 1.84
N CYS A 191 1.36 7.56 2.48
CA CYS A 191 1.19 6.17 2.08
C CYS A 191 0.63 6.06 0.66
N SER A 192 -0.43 6.81 0.35
CA SER A 192 -1.03 6.88 -1.00
C SER A 192 -0.01 7.33 -2.04
N GLN A 193 0.77 8.36 -1.75
CA GLN A 193 1.83 8.87 -2.61
C GLN A 193 2.93 7.82 -2.84
N GLY A 194 3.25 7.02 -1.82
CA GLY A 194 4.17 5.89 -1.94
C GLY A 194 3.71 4.86 -2.96
N ILE A 195 2.42 4.49 -2.91
CA ILE A 195 1.80 3.58 -3.89
C ILE A 195 1.95 4.15 -5.30
N SER A 196 1.53 5.39 -5.53
CA SER A 196 1.63 6.04 -6.85
C SER A 196 3.07 6.15 -7.35
N SER A 197 4.01 6.47 -6.45
CA SER A 197 5.43 6.60 -6.80
C SER A 197 6.02 5.27 -7.30
N SER A 198 5.50 4.12 -6.88
CA SER A 198 5.96 2.81 -7.39
C SER A 198 5.83 2.71 -8.92
N GLY A 199 4.85 3.38 -9.53
CA GLY A 199 4.71 3.51 -10.99
C GLY A 199 5.87 4.27 -11.63
N ILE A 200 6.29 5.39 -11.03
CA ILE A 200 7.42 6.18 -11.53
C ILE A 200 8.69 5.35 -11.49
N PHE A 201 8.97 4.68 -10.36
CA PHE A 201 10.14 3.82 -10.22
C PHE A 201 10.13 2.70 -11.25
N SER A 202 8.99 2.05 -11.46
CA SER A 202 8.85 0.97 -12.45
C SER A 202 9.05 1.48 -13.89
N ALA A 203 8.49 2.65 -14.23
CA ALA A 203 8.66 3.28 -15.54
C ALA A 203 10.12 3.70 -15.80
N ILE A 204 10.82 4.23 -14.79
CA ILE A 204 12.25 4.54 -14.87
C ILE A 204 13.06 3.26 -15.13
N LEU A 205 12.79 2.17 -14.40
CA LEU A 205 13.46 0.89 -14.65
C LEU A 205 13.18 0.36 -16.06
N GLN A 206 11.97 0.56 -16.57
CA GLN A 206 11.64 0.18 -17.94
C GLN A 206 12.49 0.94 -18.95
N ILE A 207 12.59 2.26 -18.81
CA ILE A 207 13.43 3.11 -19.67
C ILE A 207 14.91 2.72 -19.55
N LEU A 208 15.40 2.49 -18.32
CA LEU A 208 16.79 2.07 -18.09
C LEU A 208 17.09 0.71 -18.72
N SER A 209 16.18 -0.26 -18.63
CA SER A 209 16.36 -1.58 -19.24
C SER A 209 16.43 -1.51 -20.77
N LEU A 210 15.67 -0.59 -21.38
CA LEU A 210 15.70 -0.33 -22.81
C LEU A 210 16.99 0.39 -23.22
N TRP A 211 17.42 1.38 -22.42
CA TRP A 211 18.62 2.16 -22.67
C TRP A 211 19.89 1.31 -22.59
N LEU A 212 20.01 0.50 -21.53
CA LEU A 212 21.14 -0.40 -21.34
C LEU A 212 21.16 -1.56 -22.34
N SER A 213 20.09 -1.75 -23.13
CA SER A 213 19.91 -2.90 -24.02
C SER A 213 20.25 -4.22 -23.32
N THR A 214 19.83 -4.34 -22.06
CA THR A 214 20.17 -5.49 -21.21
C THR A 214 19.50 -6.76 -21.74
N GLY A 215 20.25 -7.87 -21.74
CA GLY A 215 19.69 -9.18 -22.07
C GLY A 215 18.50 -9.53 -21.15
N PRO A 216 17.59 -10.43 -21.55
CA PRO A 216 16.34 -10.69 -20.81
C PRO A 216 16.54 -11.09 -19.35
N ILE A 217 17.58 -11.87 -19.06
CA ILE A 217 17.93 -12.30 -17.70
C ILE A 217 18.42 -11.09 -16.87
N ALA A 218 19.24 -10.22 -17.45
CA ALA A 218 19.74 -9.02 -16.78
C ALA A 218 18.60 -8.03 -16.50
N THR A 219 17.65 -7.88 -17.44
CA THR A 219 16.43 -7.10 -17.22
C THR A 219 15.62 -7.66 -16.05
N GLY A 220 15.38 -8.98 -16.01
CA GLY A 220 14.70 -9.62 -14.87
C GLY A 220 15.41 -9.37 -13.54
N LEU A 221 16.72 -9.60 -13.48
CA LEU A 221 17.52 -9.34 -12.27
C LEU A 221 17.46 -7.88 -11.83
N MET A 222 17.48 -6.93 -12.76
CA MET A 222 17.38 -5.51 -12.45
C MET A 222 16.08 -5.18 -11.71
N TYR A 223 14.93 -5.63 -12.21
CA TYR A 223 13.65 -5.42 -11.52
C TYR A 223 13.63 -6.12 -10.16
N PHE A 224 13.91 -7.42 -10.12
CA PHE A 224 13.67 -8.18 -8.89
C PHE A 224 14.68 -7.86 -7.78
N LEU A 225 15.97 -7.63 -8.08
CA LEU A 225 16.95 -7.25 -7.05
C LEU A 225 16.72 -5.83 -6.51
N ILE A 226 16.34 -4.88 -7.37
CA ILE A 226 16.00 -3.52 -6.92
C ILE A 226 14.74 -3.57 -6.06
N GLY A 227 13.75 -4.39 -6.44
CA GLY A 227 12.55 -4.58 -5.63
C GLY A 227 12.86 -5.24 -4.28
N ASP A 228 13.68 -6.29 -4.25
CA ASP A 228 14.15 -6.93 -2.99
C ASP A 228 14.78 -5.89 -2.05
N PHE A 229 15.67 -5.04 -2.59
CA PHE A 229 16.29 -3.97 -1.81
C PHE A 229 15.25 -2.99 -1.22
N ILE A 230 14.30 -2.52 -2.04
CA ILE A 230 13.27 -1.58 -1.58
C ILE A 230 12.35 -2.22 -0.53
N ILE A 231 11.97 -3.49 -0.71
CA ILE A 231 11.11 -4.21 0.23
C ILE A 231 11.83 -4.44 1.56
N ILE A 232 13.10 -4.87 1.53
CA ILE A 232 13.91 -5.03 2.75
C ILE A 232 14.10 -3.68 3.47
N PHE A 233 14.36 -2.62 2.71
CA PHE A 233 14.47 -1.27 3.25
C PHE A 233 13.15 -0.82 3.91
N ALA A 234 12.00 -1.11 3.31
CA ALA A 234 10.69 -0.82 3.90
C ALA A 234 10.46 -1.57 5.20
N PHE A 235 10.82 -2.85 5.26
CA PHE A 235 10.72 -3.66 6.46
C PHE A 235 11.57 -3.07 7.60
N ILE A 236 12.83 -2.74 7.32
CA ILE A 236 13.73 -2.09 8.29
C ILE A 236 13.14 -0.74 8.74
N SER A 237 12.63 0.06 7.81
CA SER A 237 11.99 1.34 8.08
C SER A 237 10.79 1.19 9.03
N TYR A 238 9.99 0.13 8.86
CA TYR A 238 8.89 -0.18 9.77
C TYR A 238 9.36 -0.54 11.19
N ILE A 239 10.42 -1.35 11.33
CA ILE A 239 10.98 -1.67 12.65
C ILE A 239 11.47 -0.41 13.38
N PHE A 240 12.04 0.56 12.64
CA PHE A 240 12.39 1.86 13.22
C PHE A 240 11.16 2.70 13.57
N LEU A 241 10.12 2.69 12.73
CA LEU A 241 8.87 3.40 12.96
C LEU A 241 8.21 2.96 14.28
N GLU A 242 8.10 1.65 14.52
CA GLU A 242 7.49 1.10 15.74
C GLU A 242 8.19 1.53 17.03
N LYS A 243 9.50 1.85 16.94
CA LYS A 243 10.29 2.29 18.10
C LYS A 243 10.05 3.76 18.45
N GLN A 244 9.60 4.58 17.50
CA GLN A 244 9.37 6.01 17.67
C GLN A 244 8.26 6.29 18.69
N GLU A 245 8.49 7.27 19.57
CA GLU A 245 7.46 7.74 20.52
C GLU A 245 6.24 8.32 19.80
N PHE A 246 6.46 8.99 18.67
CA PHE A 246 5.39 9.52 17.82
C PHE A 246 4.41 8.43 17.36
N PHE A 247 4.94 7.30 16.89
CA PHE A 247 4.13 6.19 16.44
C PHE A 247 3.38 5.54 17.62
N LYS A 248 4.07 5.29 18.73
CA LYS A 248 3.47 4.71 19.94
C LYS A 248 2.34 5.57 20.49
N TYR A 249 2.49 6.89 20.52
CA TYR A 249 1.47 7.83 20.98
C TYR A 249 0.17 7.68 20.19
N HIS A 250 0.25 7.71 18.85
CA HIS A 250 -0.92 7.56 17.98
C HIS A 250 -1.55 6.16 18.03
N MET A 251 -0.75 5.13 18.26
CA MET A 251 -1.24 3.75 18.35
C MET A 251 -1.86 3.38 19.70
N LYS A 252 -1.72 4.22 20.74
CA LYS A 252 -2.48 4.03 22.00
C LYS A 252 -3.98 4.04 21.75
N GLU A 253 -4.45 4.86 20.82
CA GLU A 253 -5.87 4.98 20.46
C GLU A 253 -6.44 3.68 19.86
N GLU A 254 -5.67 2.95 19.04
CA GLU A 254 -6.06 1.61 18.55
C GLU A 254 -6.31 0.66 19.72
N VAL A 255 -5.42 0.64 20.70
CA VAL A 255 -5.51 -0.26 21.87
C VAL A 255 -6.72 0.09 22.72
N THR A 256 -6.97 1.36 22.97
CA THR A 256 -8.14 1.83 23.73
C THR A 256 -9.45 1.40 23.05
N ILE A 257 -9.59 1.65 21.75
CA ILE A 257 -10.81 1.29 20.99
C ILE A 257 -11.03 -0.23 20.98
N LYS A 258 -9.98 -1.02 20.71
CA LYS A 258 -10.09 -2.50 20.70
C LYS A 258 -10.41 -3.08 22.08
N ASN A 259 -9.96 -2.46 23.17
CA ASN A 259 -10.29 -2.91 24.53
C ASN A 259 -11.73 -2.56 24.89
N SER A 260 -12.22 -1.39 24.48
CA SER A 260 -13.63 -1.01 24.65
C SER A 260 -14.57 -1.95 23.90
N ASP A 261 -14.28 -2.29 22.64
CA ASP A 261 -15.10 -3.23 21.87
C ASP A 261 -15.18 -4.62 22.50
N LYS A 262 -14.06 -5.15 23.03
CA LYS A 262 -14.04 -6.44 23.73
C LYS A 262 -14.85 -6.43 25.03
N SER A 263 -14.76 -5.33 25.80
CA SER A 263 -15.50 -5.21 27.07
C SER A 263 -17.02 -5.15 26.89
N ILE A 264 -17.50 -4.68 25.72
CA ILE A 264 -18.94 -4.62 25.39
C ILE A 264 -19.49 -6.01 25.05
N ASP A 265 -18.70 -6.88 24.40
CA ASP A 265 -19.10 -8.25 24.05
C ASP A 265 -19.16 -9.19 25.28
N ASP A 266 -18.43 -8.89 26.36
CA ASP A 266 -18.30 -9.76 27.54
C ASP A 266 -19.32 -9.48 28.68
N THR A 267 -20.17 -8.44 28.58
CA THR A 267 -21.19 -8.13 29.60
C THR A 267 -22.60 -8.62 29.22
N PRO A 268 -23.13 -9.69 29.84
CA PRO A 268 -24.51 -10.11 29.62
C PRO A 268 -25.45 -9.26 30.50
N GLY A 269 -26.08 -8.22 29.93
CA GLY A 269 -27.20 -7.56 30.60
C GLY A 269 -27.43 -6.06 30.40
N SER A 270 -26.54 -5.32 29.72
CA SER A 270 -26.79 -3.90 29.41
C SER A 270 -27.10 -3.72 27.93
N GLY A 271 -28.40 -3.63 27.61
CA GLY A 271 -28.94 -3.43 26.27
C GLY A 271 -28.71 -2.03 25.70
N ASP A 272 -27.46 -1.61 25.58
CA ASP A 272 -27.09 -0.47 24.73
C ASP A 272 -26.22 -0.99 23.59
N ASN A 273 -26.84 -1.22 22.44
CA ASN A 273 -26.24 -1.72 21.20
C ASN A 273 -25.32 -0.66 20.57
N ASN A 274 -24.26 -0.26 21.28
CA ASN A 274 -23.17 0.53 20.72
C ASN A 274 -22.10 -0.34 20.04
N SER A 275 -22.47 -1.54 19.55
CA SER A 275 -21.64 -2.23 18.57
C SER A 275 -21.59 -1.37 17.31
N VAL A 276 -20.38 -0.97 16.92
CA VAL A 276 -20.17 -0.13 15.75
C VAL A 276 -20.70 -0.87 14.52
N SER A 277 -21.87 -0.44 14.02
CA SER A 277 -22.50 -1.11 12.89
C SER A 277 -21.73 -0.84 11.60
N TYR A 278 -21.06 -1.87 11.07
CA TYR A 278 -20.34 -1.82 9.79
C TYR A 278 -21.22 -1.33 8.64
N MET A 279 -22.51 -1.67 8.65
CA MET A 279 -23.46 -1.17 7.64
C MET A 279 -23.67 0.34 7.73
N LYS A 280 -23.77 0.91 8.94
CA LYS A 280 -23.86 2.37 9.12
C LYS A 280 -22.59 3.06 8.62
N ILE A 281 -21.41 2.49 8.90
CA ILE A 281 -20.14 3.01 8.36
C ILE A 281 -20.16 2.95 6.84
N LEU A 282 -20.53 1.82 6.25
CA LEU A 282 -20.57 1.62 4.80
C LEU A 282 -21.47 2.66 4.11
N PHE A 283 -22.68 2.89 4.64
CA PHE A 283 -23.58 3.92 4.10
C PHE A 283 -23.02 5.34 4.23
N LYS A 284 -22.25 5.62 5.29
CA LYS A 284 -21.61 6.92 5.48
C LYS A 284 -20.47 7.18 4.48
N ILE A 285 -19.69 6.15 4.14
CA ILE A 285 -18.53 6.27 3.25
C ILE A 285 -18.84 5.94 1.78
N TRP A 286 -20.04 5.43 1.49
CA TRP A 286 -20.45 4.98 0.16
C TRP A 286 -20.20 5.98 -0.98
N PRO A 287 -20.43 7.32 -0.82
CA PRO A 287 -20.21 8.26 -1.91
C PRO A 287 -18.73 8.34 -2.32
N TYR A 288 -17.82 8.26 -1.35
CA TYR A 288 -16.37 8.22 -1.60
C TYR A 288 -15.97 6.90 -2.27
N GLY A 289 -16.55 5.78 -1.82
CA GLY A 289 -16.35 4.47 -2.44
C GLY A 289 -16.81 4.44 -3.90
N LEU A 290 -17.97 5.02 -4.21
CA LEU A 290 -18.47 5.13 -5.58
C LEU A 290 -17.56 6.01 -6.45
N SER A 291 -17.13 7.17 -5.93
CA SER A 291 -16.20 8.06 -6.64
C SER A 291 -14.89 7.36 -6.98
N MET A 292 -14.31 6.64 -6.01
CA MET A 292 -13.09 5.86 -6.22
C MET A 292 -13.31 4.72 -7.23
N PHE A 293 -14.44 4.02 -7.15
CA PHE A 293 -14.79 2.96 -8.11
C PHE A 293 -14.89 3.48 -9.55
N ILE A 294 -15.57 4.60 -9.77
CA ILE A 294 -15.70 5.21 -11.10
C ILE A 294 -14.33 5.63 -11.63
N THR A 295 -13.51 6.27 -10.79
CA THR A 295 -12.15 6.73 -11.16
C THR A 295 -11.23 5.58 -11.53
N ILE A 296 -11.23 4.51 -10.73
CA ILE A 296 -10.40 3.33 -10.99
C ILE A 296 -10.89 2.57 -12.22
N SER A 297 -12.21 2.44 -12.39
CA SER A 297 -12.81 1.74 -13.54
C SER A 297 -12.52 2.47 -14.85
N SER A 298 -12.64 3.81 -14.88
CA SER A 298 -12.29 4.59 -16.07
C SER A 298 -10.79 4.51 -16.37
N THR A 299 -9.95 4.50 -15.33
CA THR A 299 -8.50 4.37 -15.47
C THR A 299 -8.10 3.03 -16.07
N TYR A 300 -8.52 1.90 -15.48
CA TYR A 300 -8.19 0.56 -15.99
C TYR A 300 -8.86 0.23 -17.33
N GLY A 301 -10.00 0.87 -17.63
CA GLY A 301 -10.66 0.75 -18.93
C GLY A 301 -9.83 1.32 -20.08
N VAL A 302 -8.95 2.29 -19.81
CA VAL A 302 -8.12 2.96 -20.82
C VAL A 302 -6.64 2.57 -20.70
N PHE A 303 -6.09 2.58 -19.50
CA PHE A 303 -4.68 2.30 -19.22
C PHE A 303 -4.48 0.89 -18.62
N PRO A 304 -3.50 0.10 -19.09
CA PRO A 304 -2.57 0.38 -20.20
C PRO A 304 -3.09 -0.11 -21.57
N ALA A 305 -4.15 -0.91 -21.63
CA ALA A 305 -4.52 -1.68 -22.82
C ALA A 305 -4.81 -0.82 -24.07
N ILE A 306 -5.54 0.29 -23.93
CA ILE A 306 -5.82 1.18 -25.06
C ILE A 306 -4.62 2.10 -25.31
N ASN A 307 -4.04 2.67 -24.25
CA ASN A 307 -2.94 3.63 -24.39
C ASN A 307 -1.66 3.05 -25.02
N THR A 308 -1.41 1.75 -24.84
CA THR A 308 -0.25 1.08 -25.47
C THR A 308 -0.40 0.85 -26.97
N LEU A 309 -1.60 1.05 -27.53
CA LEU A 309 -1.84 0.98 -28.98
C LEU A 309 -1.48 2.29 -29.69
N VAL A 310 -1.34 3.39 -28.96
CA VAL A 310 -0.95 4.69 -29.50
C VAL A 310 0.48 4.62 -30.02
N LYS A 311 0.72 5.17 -31.21
CA LYS A 311 2.04 5.22 -31.87
C LYS A 311 2.46 6.66 -32.11
N SER A 312 3.77 6.89 -32.21
CA SER A 312 4.31 8.21 -32.53
C SER A 312 4.22 8.47 -34.04
N GLU A 313 3.81 9.69 -34.40
CA GLU A 313 3.86 10.22 -35.77
C GLU A 313 5.30 10.58 -36.21
N ALA A 314 6.28 10.50 -35.31
CA ALA A 314 7.69 10.71 -35.66
C ALA A 314 8.15 9.63 -36.67
N PRO A 315 9.17 9.93 -37.53
CA PRO A 315 9.65 8.99 -38.53
C PRO A 315 9.92 7.60 -37.91
N SER A 316 9.39 6.55 -38.55
CA SER A 316 9.35 5.19 -37.99
C SER A 316 10.73 4.60 -37.70
N ASN A 317 11.79 5.18 -38.28
CA ASN A 317 13.16 4.71 -38.11
C ASN A 317 13.88 5.31 -36.88
N THR A 318 13.22 6.17 -36.10
CA THR A 318 13.81 6.74 -34.89
C THR A 318 13.77 5.76 -33.72
N GLU A 319 14.84 5.77 -32.90
CA GLU A 319 14.89 5.02 -31.63
C GLU A 319 13.76 5.43 -30.68
N TRP A 320 13.30 6.68 -30.79
CA TRP A 320 12.13 7.19 -30.08
C TRP A 320 10.88 6.35 -30.38
N ASN A 321 10.52 6.20 -31.66
CA ASN A 321 9.30 5.49 -32.05
C ASN A 321 9.39 3.98 -31.73
N LYS A 322 10.58 3.37 -31.90
CA LYS A 322 10.77 1.92 -31.71
C LYS A 322 10.93 1.48 -30.26
N LYS A 323 11.59 2.27 -29.41
CA LYS A 323 11.98 1.85 -28.06
C LYS A 323 11.32 2.68 -26.95
N TYR A 324 11.34 4.00 -27.04
CA TYR A 324 11.05 4.85 -25.87
C TYR A 324 9.62 5.37 -25.81
N PHE A 325 8.95 5.57 -26.94
CA PHE A 325 7.66 6.25 -26.99
C PHE A 325 6.62 5.60 -26.07
N GLY A 326 6.43 4.28 -26.16
CA GLY A 326 5.48 3.58 -25.29
C GLY A 326 5.82 3.71 -23.81
N SER A 327 7.08 3.50 -23.42
CA SER A 327 7.50 3.63 -22.01
C SER A 327 7.35 5.04 -21.47
N VAL A 328 7.67 6.06 -22.27
CA VAL A 328 7.63 7.47 -21.83
C VAL A 328 6.22 8.05 -21.90
N ALA A 329 5.59 7.99 -23.07
CA ALA A 329 4.30 8.63 -23.31
C ALA A 329 3.13 7.90 -22.64
N THR A 330 3.21 6.57 -22.48
CA THR A 330 2.15 5.80 -21.83
C THR A 330 2.42 5.61 -20.35
N PHE A 331 3.52 4.95 -19.98
CA PHE A 331 3.73 4.50 -18.59
C PHE A 331 4.30 5.60 -17.68
N LEU A 332 5.33 6.33 -18.11
CA LEU A 332 5.93 7.38 -17.31
C LEU A 332 4.97 8.58 -17.14
N MET A 333 4.35 9.04 -18.22
CA MET A 333 3.39 10.15 -18.16
C MET A 333 2.21 9.83 -17.23
N PHE A 334 1.65 8.63 -17.33
CA PHE A 334 0.59 8.17 -16.43
C PHE A 334 1.06 8.19 -14.96
N SER A 335 2.23 7.61 -14.68
CA SER A 335 2.76 7.51 -13.32
C SER A 335 3.10 8.87 -12.69
N ILE A 336 3.58 9.81 -13.50
CA ILE A 336 3.82 11.20 -13.06
C ILE A 336 2.49 11.90 -12.77
N GLY A 337 1.49 11.72 -13.64
CA GLY A 337 0.14 12.29 -13.44
C GLY A 337 -0.50 11.79 -12.16
N ASP A 338 -0.51 10.48 -11.93
CA ASP A 338 -1.04 9.84 -10.71
C ASP A 338 -0.33 10.36 -9.45
N SER A 339 1.01 10.34 -9.46
CA SER A 339 1.80 10.84 -8.32
C SER A 339 1.60 12.33 -8.06
N SER A 340 1.48 13.15 -9.11
CA SER A 340 1.23 14.59 -9.00
C SER A 340 -0.15 14.86 -8.41
N GLY A 341 -1.17 14.08 -8.78
CA GLY A 341 -2.50 14.15 -8.17
C GLY A 341 -2.47 13.84 -6.66
N CYS A 342 -1.72 12.82 -6.25
CA CYS A 342 -1.54 12.49 -4.83
C CYS A 342 -0.75 13.55 -4.04
N ILE A 343 0.18 14.25 -4.68
CA ILE A 343 0.89 15.38 -4.04
C ILE A 343 -0.04 16.57 -3.92
N LEU A 344 -0.76 16.91 -4.99
CA LEU A 344 -1.65 18.06 -5.02
C LEU A 344 -2.77 17.93 -3.98
N SER A 345 -3.30 16.73 -3.76
CA SER A 345 -4.33 16.50 -2.73
C SER A 345 -3.85 16.73 -1.29
N GLN A 346 -2.52 16.77 -1.04
CA GLN A 346 -1.96 17.11 0.28
C GLN A 346 -1.98 18.62 0.54
N TYR A 347 -1.82 19.44 -0.51
CA TYR A 347 -1.67 20.89 -0.38
C TYR A 347 -2.93 21.66 -0.76
N CYS A 348 -3.75 21.09 -1.65
CA CYS A 348 -4.93 21.73 -2.22
C CYS A 348 -6.17 20.86 -1.98
N THR A 349 -6.63 20.79 -0.74
CA THR A 349 -7.97 20.28 -0.43
C THR A 349 -8.96 21.42 -0.60
N TRP A 350 -9.92 21.28 -1.51
CA TRP A 350 -11.03 22.22 -1.61
C TRP A 350 -11.76 22.27 -0.26
N VAL A 351 -11.86 23.46 0.33
CA VAL A 351 -12.64 23.67 1.55
C VAL A 351 -14.10 23.63 1.12
N THR A 352 -14.74 22.49 1.34
CA THR A 352 -16.20 22.33 1.20
C THR A 352 -16.89 22.61 2.51
#